data_AF-A0A8J3CEL6-F1
#
_entry.id   AF-A0A8J3CEL6-F1
#
_cell.length_a   1.000
_cell.length_b   1.000
_cell.length_c   1.000
_cell.angle_alpha   90.00
_cell.angle_beta   90.00
_cell.angle_gamma   90.00
#
_symmetry.space_group_name_H-M   'P 1'
#
loop_
_entity.id
_entity.type
_entity.pdbx_description
1 polymer ?
#
loop_
_entity_poly.entity_id
_entity_poly.type
_entity_poly.pdbx_seq_one_letter_code
_entity_poly.pdbx_strand_id
1 'polypeptide(L)'
;MVVPLPRPDGTGYCGLAGYLTPQPGQQPCAQEVVDFLRTRLPEHMVPASLQILDQFPLTANGKVDRRALPAPDESSRDGEFAAPTTALQKVIAGVWRDVLGVERVGLHDDFFALGGDSLQATKIVTALREALDFPEVTLRSIFAYPTTQALAADLLAQEPDHERLEQVAEIYLEVEGLSLDEITSQL
;
A
#
# COMPACT_ATOMS: atom_id res chain seq x y z
N MET A 1 19.09 8.59 -7.42
CA MET A 1 19.62 7.24 -7.17
C MET A 1 18.51 6.39 -6.55
N VAL A 2 18.47 5.09 -6.84
CA VAL A 2 17.48 4.18 -6.26
C VAL A 2 18.20 2.98 -5.64
N VAL A 3 17.74 2.53 -4.48
CA VAL A 3 18.25 1.35 -3.76
C VAL A 3 17.10 0.48 -3.27
N PRO A 4 17.32 -0.83 -3.02
CA PRO A 4 16.32 -1.68 -2.39
C PRO A 4 15.92 -1.16 -1.00
N LEU A 5 14.63 -1.12 -0.72
CA LEU A 5 14.07 -0.78 0.60
C LEU A 5 13.97 -2.08 1.42
N PRO A 6 14.76 -2.24 2.50
CA PRO A 6 14.69 -3.42 3.34
C PRO A 6 13.35 -3.50 4.08
N ARG A 7 12.88 -4.73 4.30
CA ARG A 7 11.67 -4.94 5.11
C ARG A 7 11.92 -4.62 6.60
N PRO A 8 10.90 -4.16 7.35
CA PRO A 8 11.01 -3.88 8.78
C PRO A 8 11.36 -5.11 9.63
N ASP A 9 10.85 -6.28 9.22
CA ASP A 9 11.08 -7.57 9.87
C ASP A 9 12.47 -8.17 9.53
N GLY A 10 13.27 -7.46 8.74
CA GLY A 10 14.59 -7.91 8.27
C GLY A 10 14.54 -8.97 7.18
N THR A 11 13.37 -9.35 6.67
CA THR A 11 13.24 -10.42 5.67
C THR A 11 13.30 -9.90 4.24
N GLY A 12 14.50 -9.52 3.79
CA GLY A 12 14.71 -9.08 2.41
C GLY A 12 14.21 -7.67 2.14
N TYR A 13 13.50 -7.44 1.03
CA TYR A 13 13.14 -6.11 0.54
C TYR A 13 11.65 -6.01 0.22
N CYS A 14 11.02 -4.87 0.53
CA CYS A 14 9.61 -4.59 0.25
C CYS A 14 9.39 -3.58 -0.89
N GLY A 15 10.46 -2.97 -1.42
CA GLY A 15 10.32 -1.99 -2.48
C GLY A 15 11.61 -1.28 -2.82
N LEU A 16 11.48 -0.05 -3.31
CA LEU A 16 12.58 0.80 -3.71
C LEU A 16 12.57 2.10 -2.91
N ALA A 17 13.74 2.51 -2.40
CA ALA A 17 13.97 3.82 -1.83
C ALA A 17 14.68 4.71 -2.86
N GLY A 18 14.10 5.87 -3.14
CA GLY A 18 14.62 6.87 -4.05
C GLY A 18 15.31 8.00 -3.29
N TYR A 19 16.42 8.47 -3.83
CA TYR A 19 17.15 9.64 -3.35
C TYR A 19 17.41 10.58 -4.51
N LEU A 20 17.18 11.87 -4.34
CA LEU A 20 17.49 12.88 -5.36
C LEU A 20 18.13 14.11 -4.74
N THR A 21 18.90 14.82 -5.54
CA THR A 21 19.43 16.14 -5.19
C THR A 21 18.90 17.13 -6.22
N PRO A 22 18.20 18.20 -5.79
CA PRO A 22 17.66 19.18 -6.71
C PRO A 22 18.79 20.01 -7.33
N GLN A 23 18.58 20.50 -8.55
CA GLN A 23 19.49 21.50 -9.11
C GLN A 23 19.34 22.84 -8.38
N PRO A 24 20.38 23.68 -8.34
CA PRO A 24 20.30 24.99 -7.70
C PRO A 24 19.09 25.80 -8.21
N GLY A 25 18.26 26.29 -7.28
CA GLY A 25 17.05 27.06 -7.59
C GLY A 25 15.79 26.21 -7.82
N GLN A 26 15.87 24.88 -7.73
CA GLN A 26 14.70 24.00 -7.75
C GLN A 26 14.36 23.50 -6.35
N GLN A 27 13.06 23.44 -6.05
CA GLN A 27 12.51 22.86 -4.81
C GLN A 27 11.36 21.92 -5.18
N PRO A 28 11.66 20.75 -5.78
CA PRO A 28 10.61 19.77 -6.07
C PRO A 28 10.03 19.25 -4.76
N CYS A 29 8.72 18.97 -4.72
CA CYS A 29 8.19 18.13 -3.64
C CYS A 29 8.34 16.65 -4.00
N ALA A 30 8.45 15.78 -2.99
CA ALA A 30 8.63 14.35 -3.23
C ALA A 30 7.44 13.74 -3.98
N GLN A 31 6.22 14.17 -3.67
CA GLN A 31 4.99 13.66 -4.28
C GLN A 31 4.93 13.95 -5.78
N GLU A 32 5.25 15.18 -6.20
CA GLU A 32 5.29 15.56 -7.63
C GLU A 32 6.25 14.68 -8.44
N VAL A 33 7.39 14.32 -7.86
CA VAL A 33 8.36 13.44 -8.51
C VAL A 33 7.81 12.02 -8.60
N VAL A 34 7.20 11.49 -7.54
CA VAL A 34 6.59 10.15 -7.55
C VAL A 34 5.47 10.07 -8.59
N ASP A 35 4.58 11.06 -8.64
CA ASP A 35 3.49 11.09 -9.62
C ASP A 35 4.01 11.20 -11.04
N PHE A 36 5.05 12.00 -11.27
CA PHE A 36 5.73 12.03 -12.55
C PHE A 36 6.31 10.66 -12.94
N LEU A 37 6.94 9.95 -11.99
CA LEU A 37 7.49 8.61 -12.23
C LEU A 37 6.40 7.59 -12.58
N ARG A 38 5.24 7.64 -11.92
CA ARG A 38 4.08 6.76 -12.22
C ARG A 38 3.59 6.89 -13.66
N THR A 39 3.73 8.06 -14.28
CA THR A 39 3.35 8.23 -15.70
C THR A 39 4.33 7.59 -16.70
N ARG A 40 5.53 7.21 -16.25
CA ARG A 40 6.62 6.74 -17.13
C ARG A 40 7.16 5.36 -16.79
N LEU A 41 6.94 4.90 -15.57
CA LEU A 41 7.48 3.65 -15.06
C LEU A 41 6.34 2.69 -14.69
N PRO A 42 6.55 1.38 -14.87
CA PRO A 42 5.71 0.39 -14.20
C PRO A 42 5.72 0.61 -12.69
N GLU A 43 4.60 0.30 -12.04
CA GLU A 43 4.39 0.57 -10.61
C GLU A 43 5.47 0.00 -9.69
N HIS A 44 5.91 -1.24 -9.94
CA HIS A 44 6.98 -1.89 -9.17
C HIS A 44 8.37 -1.24 -9.32
N MET A 45 8.54 -0.28 -10.24
CA MET A 45 9.77 0.51 -10.40
C MET A 45 9.65 1.92 -9.78
N VAL A 46 8.46 2.30 -9.33
CA VAL A 46 8.24 3.57 -8.63
C VAL A 46 8.74 3.41 -7.19
N PRO A 47 9.61 4.32 -6.69
CA PRO A 47 10.06 4.26 -5.31
C PRO A 47 8.91 4.38 -4.31
N ALA A 48 8.87 3.46 -3.35
CA ALA A 48 7.92 3.46 -2.24
C ALA A 48 8.24 4.59 -1.22
N SER A 49 9.49 5.05 -1.20
CA SER A 49 9.90 6.25 -0.48
C SER A 49 10.82 7.10 -1.34
N LEU A 50 10.74 8.42 -1.20
CA LEU A 50 11.57 9.36 -1.94
C LEU A 50 12.10 10.46 -1.01
N GLN A 51 13.41 10.51 -0.83
CA GLN A 51 14.07 11.52 0.00
C GLN A 51 14.86 12.50 -0.85
N ILE A 52 14.69 13.78 -0.54
CA ILE A 52 15.41 14.88 -1.17
C ILE A 52 16.61 15.22 -0.30
N LEU A 53 17.81 15.11 -0.87
CA LEU A 53 19.08 15.39 -0.20
C LEU A 53 19.70 16.66 -0.76
N ASP A 54 20.30 17.48 0.10
CA ASP A 54 21.10 18.63 -0.34
C ASP A 54 22.28 18.21 -1.21
N GLN A 55 22.88 17.06 -0.90
CA GLN A 55 23.95 16.45 -1.68
C GLN A 55 24.04 14.94 -1.40
N PHE A 56 24.57 14.19 -2.37
CA PHE A 56 24.88 12.79 -2.14
C PHE A 56 26.12 12.63 -1.25
N PRO A 57 26.11 11.71 -0.27
CA PRO A 57 27.32 11.32 0.45
C PRO A 57 28.29 10.66 -0.53
N LEU A 58 29.55 11.06 -0.48
CA LEU A 58 30.60 10.54 -1.35
C LEU A 58 31.68 9.84 -0.52
N THR A 59 32.21 8.74 -1.04
CA THR A 59 33.44 8.09 -0.57
C THR A 59 34.66 8.99 -0.82
N ALA A 60 35.80 8.67 -0.20
CA ALA A 60 37.07 9.37 -0.45
C ALA A 60 37.50 9.40 -1.93
N ASN A 61 36.99 8.48 -2.75
CA ASN A 61 37.25 8.41 -4.19
C ASN A 61 36.19 9.16 -5.04
N GLY A 62 35.30 9.93 -4.41
CA GLY A 62 34.26 10.71 -5.10
C GLY A 62 33.08 9.90 -5.64
N LYS A 63 33.01 8.59 -5.38
CA LYS A 63 31.83 7.76 -5.70
C LYS A 63 30.76 7.91 -4.63
N VAL A 64 29.48 7.81 -5.00
CA VAL A 64 28.37 7.81 -4.02
C VAL A 64 28.55 6.69 -3.00
N ASP A 65 28.57 7.06 -1.72
CA ASP A 65 28.64 6.12 -0.61
C ASP A 65 27.22 5.68 -0.23
N ARG A 66 26.82 4.51 -0.73
CA ARG A 66 25.48 3.96 -0.46
C ARG A 66 25.25 3.60 1.00
N ARG A 67 26.31 3.35 1.77
CA ARG A 67 26.19 2.97 3.19
C ARG A 67 25.98 4.19 4.09
N ALA A 68 26.38 5.36 3.61
CA ALA A 68 26.23 6.64 4.30
C ALA A 68 24.95 7.38 3.91
N LEU A 69 24.09 6.79 3.07
CA LEU A 69 22.77 7.37 2.81
C LEU A 69 21.95 7.35 4.09
N PRO A 70 21.11 8.38 4.31
CA PRO A 70 20.13 8.31 5.37
C PRO A 70 19.27 7.07 5.20
N ALA A 71 18.95 6.41 6.32
CA ALA A 71 17.97 5.34 6.30
C ALA A 71 16.68 5.89 5.67
N PRO A 72 16.03 5.14 4.75
CA PRO A 72 14.74 5.54 4.22
C PRO A 72 13.79 5.84 5.38
N ASP A 73 13.28 7.07 5.43
CA ASP A 73 12.49 7.53 6.55
C ASP A 73 11.21 6.70 6.65
N GLU A 74 11.06 5.94 7.74
CA GLU A 74 9.81 5.23 8.02
C GLU A 74 8.67 6.22 8.28
N SER A 75 9.00 7.46 8.64
CA SER A 75 8.05 8.58 8.79
C SER A 75 7.43 9.04 7.47
N SER A 76 8.00 8.67 6.31
CA SER A 76 7.31 8.87 5.02
C SER A 76 6.13 7.91 4.83
N ARG A 77 5.96 6.92 5.74
CA ARG A 77 4.71 6.14 5.86
C ARG A 77 3.57 6.98 6.46
N ASP A 78 3.87 8.07 7.13
CA ASP A 78 2.87 9.05 7.57
C ASP A 78 2.53 10.01 6.42
N GLY A 79 2.12 9.46 5.28
CA GLY A 79 1.06 10.15 4.54
C GLY A 79 -0.09 10.32 5.53
N GLU A 80 -0.59 11.55 5.70
CA GLU A 80 -1.62 11.92 6.69
C GLU A 80 -2.63 10.76 6.86
N PHE A 81 -2.58 10.08 8.00
CA PHE A 81 -3.36 8.86 8.21
C PHE A 81 -4.84 9.15 7.96
N ALA A 82 -5.32 8.69 6.82
CA ALA A 82 -6.73 8.78 6.44
C ALA A 82 -7.38 7.43 6.69
N ALA A 83 -8.33 7.40 7.62
CA ALA A 83 -9.06 6.17 7.92
C ALA A 83 -9.96 5.77 6.73
N PRO A 84 -10.12 4.46 6.45
CA PRO A 84 -11.15 3.96 5.53
C PRO A 84 -12.54 4.49 5.89
N THR A 85 -13.24 5.05 4.91
CA THR A 85 -14.53 5.75 5.13
C THR A 85 -15.73 4.91 4.71
N THR A 86 -15.67 4.29 3.53
CA THR A 86 -16.77 3.45 3.01
C THR A 86 -16.68 2.02 3.53
N ALA A 87 -17.76 1.24 3.38
CA ALA A 87 -17.79 -0.13 3.85
C ALA A 87 -16.79 -0.99 3.06
N LEU A 88 -16.75 -0.82 1.74
CA LEU A 88 -15.77 -1.50 0.88
C LEU A 88 -14.33 -1.21 1.31
N GLN A 89 -14.00 0.06 1.56
CA GLN A 89 -12.65 0.44 2.01
C GLN A 89 -12.30 -0.21 3.36
N LYS A 90 -13.25 -0.28 4.30
CA LYS A 90 -13.05 -0.90 5.61
C LYS A 90 -12.82 -2.41 5.50
N VAL A 91 -13.56 -3.11 4.64
CA VAL A 91 -13.34 -4.53 4.37
C VAL A 91 -11.95 -4.75 3.77
N ILE A 92 -11.57 -3.97 2.76
CA ILE A 92 -10.23 -4.08 2.14
C ILE A 92 -9.12 -3.87 3.18
N ALA A 93 -9.21 -2.79 3.96
CA ALA A 93 -8.23 -2.48 4.99
C ALA A 93 -8.19 -3.54 6.09
N GLY A 94 -9.34 -4.09 6.50
CA GLY A 94 -9.44 -5.17 7.48
C GLY A 94 -8.76 -6.45 7.00
N VAL A 95 -9.07 -6.89 5.78
CA VAL A 95 -8.43 -8.06 5.17
C VAL A 95 -6.92 -7.87 5.04
N TRP A 96 -6.46 -6.69 4.66
CA TRP A 96 -5.03 -6.40 4.58
C TRP A 96 -4.36 -6.45 5.94
N ARG A 97 -4.97 -5.82 6.95
CA ARG A 97 -4.50 -5.83 8.33
C ARG A 97 -4.31 -7.27 8.81
N ASP A 98 -5.30 -8.12 8.60
CA ASP A 98 -5.31 -9.49 9.10
C ASP A 98 -4.33 -10.40 8.36
N VAL A 99 -4.16 -10.21 7.05
CA VAL A 99 -3.20 -11.00 6.25
C VAL A 99 -1.76 -10.54 6.45
N LEU A 100 -1.52 -9.24 6.57
CA LEU A 100 -0.18 -8.66 6.75
C LEU A 100 0.28 -8.70 8.21
N GLY A 101 -0.63 -8.83 9.17
CA GLY A 101 -0.32 -8.82 10.60
C GLY A 101 0.12 -7.44 11.10
N VAL A 102 -0.41 -6.37 10.50
CA VAL A 102 -0.13 -4.98 10.91
C VAL A 102 -1.22 -4.47 11.84
N GLU A 103 -0.93 -3.45 12.65
CA GLU A 103 -1.90 -2.91 13.62
C GLU A 103 -3.05 -2.15 12.93
N ARG A 104 -2.74 -1.39 11.89
CA ARG A 104 -3.70 -0.57 11.15
C ARG A 104 -3.32 -0.46 9.67
N VAL A 105 -4.32 -0.24 8.83
CA VAL A 105 -4.17 0.04 7.39
C VAL A 105 -5.02 1.27 7.06
N GLY A 106 -4.37 2.30 6.55
CA GLY A 106 -4.97 3.54 6.08
C GLY A 106 -5.46 3.46 4.63
N LEU A 107 -6.15 4.52 4.22
CA LEU A 107 -6.74 4.67 2.90
C LEU A 107 -5.68 4.73 1.78
N HIS A 108 -4.54 5.35 2.08
CA HIS A 108 -3.42 5.57 1.16
C HIS A 108 -2.22 4.66 1.41
N ASP A 109 -2.32 3.74 2.37
CA ASP A 109 -1.22 2.83 2.67
C ASP A 109 -1.01 1.88 1.50
N ASP A 110 0.23 1.77 1.05
CA ASP A 110 0.61 0.90 -0.05
C ASP A 110 0.88 -0.52 0.46
N PHE A 111 0.23 -1.51 -0.16
CA PHE A 111 0.32 -2.93 0.15
C PHE A 111 1.76 -3.44 0.22
N PHE A 112 2.59 -3.05 -0.75
CA PHE A 112 3.99 -3.47 -0.80
C PHE A 112 4.82 -2.73 0.23
N ALA A 113 4.56 -1.44 0.45
CA ALA A 113 5.21 -0.66 1.51
C ALA A 113 4.91 -1.22 2.92
N LEU A 114 3.72 -1.79 3.12
CA LEU A 114 3.33 -2.51 4.34
C LEU A 114 4.00 -3.89 4.49
N GLY A 115 4.84 -4.31 3.52
CA GLY A 115 5.57 -5.57 3.56
C GLY A 115 4.90 -6.72 2.79
N GLY A 116 3.86 -6.41 2.02
CA GLY A 116 3.17 -7.37 1.16
C GLY A 116 4.04 -7.94 0.04
N ASP A 117 3.77 -9.19 -0.33
CA ASP A 117 4.31 -9.89 -1.50
C ASP A 117 3.22 -10.68 -2.23
N SER A 118 3.63 -11.45 -3.26
CA SER A 118 2.72 -12.23 -4.09
C SER A 118 1.94 -13.31 -3.32
N LEU A 119 2.51 -13.89 -2.26
CA LEU A 119 1.83 -14.89 -1.46
C LEU A 119 0.73 -14.24 -0.61
N GLN A 120 1.04 -13.14 0.06
CA GLN A 120 0.05 -12.37 0.82
C GLN A 120 -1.02 -11.78 -0.11
N ALA A 121 -0.63 -11.27 -1.27
CA ALA A 121 -1.57 -10.76 -2.27
C ALA A 121 -2.53 -11.86 -2.75
N THR A 122 -2.04 -13.08 -2.97
CA THR A 122 -2.91 -14.22 -3.34
C THR A 122 -3.92 -14.54 -2.23
N LYS A 123 -3.51 -14.50 -0.95
CA LYS A 123 -4.41 -14.70 0.19
C LYS A 123 -5.47 -13.60 0.28
N ILE A 124 -5.07 -12.35 0.09
CA ILE A 124 -5.99 -11.20 0.07
C ILE A 124 -7.00 -11.33 -1.06
N VAL A 125 -6.57 -11.73 -2.27
CA VAL A 125 -7.52 -11.95 -3.39
C VAL A 125 -8.59 -12.96 -2.98
N THR A 126 -8.20 -14.10 -2.41
CA THR A 126 -9.18 -15.11 -1.96
C THR A 126 -10.12 -14.55 -0.90
N ALA A 127 -9.58 -13.91 0.14
CA ALA A 127 -10.39 -13.35 1.23
C ALA A 127 -11.35 -12.26 0.76
N LEU A 128 -10.93 -11.37 -0.15
CA LEU A 128 -11.80 -10.32 -0.69
C LEU A 128 -12.90 -10.87 -1.58
N ARG A 129 -12.61 -11.91 -2.38
CA ARG A 129 -13.65 -12.57 -3.20
C ARG A 129 -14.74 -13.16 -2.34
N GLU A 130 -14.37 -13.78 -1.23
CA GLU A 130 -15.30 -14.37 -0.27
C GLU A 130 -16.07 -13.28 0.48
N ALA A 131 -15.38 -12.24 0.97
CA ALA A 131 -15.99 -11.17 1.75
C ALA A 131 -16.96 -10.30 0.94
N LEU A 132 -16.65 -10.05 -0.34
CA LEU A 132 -17.41 -9.14 -1.21
C LEU A 132 -18.34 -9.87 -2.19
N ASP A 133 -18.33 -11.21 -2.20
CA ASP A 133 -19.00 -12.02 -3.22
C ASP A 133 -18.70 -11.49 -4.64
N PHE A 134 -17.40 -11.26 -4.91
CA PHE A 134 -16.93 -10.59 -6.12
C PHE A 134 -15.70 -11.31 -6.72
N PRO A 135 -15.89 -12.27 -7.64
CA PRO A 135 -14.80 -13.10 -8.19
C PRO A 135 -13.79 -12.32 -9.06
N GLU A 136 -14.14 -11.13 -9.54
CA GLU A 136 -13.36 -10.27 -10.42
C GLU A 136 -12.13 -9.67 -9.74
N VAL A 137 -12.05 -9.69 -8.40
CA VAL A 137 -10.81 -9.32 -7.70
C VAL A 137 -9.68 -10.22 -8.19
N THR A 138 -8.61 -9.65 -8.74
CA THR A 138 -7.47 -10.43 -9.24
C THR A 138 -6.16 -10.02 -8.58
N LEU A 139 -5.13 -10.88 -8.70
CA LEU A 139 -3.77 -10.51 -8.32
C LEU A 139 -3.32 -9.26 -9.10
N ARG A 140 -3.72 -9.13 -10.36
CA ARG A 140 -3.43 -7.95 -11.17
C ARG A 140 -4.01 -6.68 -10.57
N SER A 141 -5.22 -6.73 -10.00
CA SER A 141 -5.84 -5.57 -9.35
C SER A 141 -5.01 -5.07 -8.18
N ILE A 142 -4.55 -5.96 -7.29
CA ILE A 142 -3.68 -5.56 -6.16
C ILE A 142 -2.38 -4.93 -6.66
N PHE A 143 -1.77 -5.50 -7.69
CA PHE A 143 -0.50 -5.00 -8.23
C PHE A 143 -0.61 -3.71 -9.03
N ALA A 144 -1.78 -3.39 -9.58
CA ALA A 144 -2.04 -2.18 -10.35
C ALA A 144 -2.66 -1.04 -9.52
N TYR A 145 -3.23 -1.40 -8.36
CA TYR A 145 -3.93 -0.50 -7.45
C TYR A 145 -3.57 -0.86 -6.00
N PRO A 146 -2.31 -0.67 -5.58
CA PRO A 146 -1.77 -1.21 -4.34
C PRO A 146 -2.15 -0.39 -3.11
N THR A 147 -3.15 0.49 -3.17
CA THR A 147 -3.68 1.19 -1.99
C THR A 147 -5.15 0.84 -1.78
N THR A 148 -5.62 0.88 -0.53
CA THR A 148 -7.03 0.62 -0.18
C THR A 148 -7.98 1.46 -1.04
N GLN A 149 -7.68 2.76 -1.22
CA GLN A 149 -8.50 3.65 -2.05
C GLN A 149 -8.48 3.28 -3.52
N ALA A 150 -7.30 3.06 -4.09
CA ALA A 150 -7.17 2.77 -5.51
C ALA A 150 -7.83 1.44 -5.86
N LEU A 151 -7.67 0.43 -5.00
CA LEU A 151 -8.31 -0.87 -5.20
C LEU A 151 -9.82 -0.76 -5.11
N ALA A 152 -10.36 -0.05 -4.09
CA ALA A 152 -11.80 0.17 -3.98
C ALA A 152 -12.37 0.86 -5.22
N ALA A 153 -11.68 1.88 -5.74
CA ALA A 153 -12.09 2.60 -6.95
C ALA A 153 -12.06 1.69 -8.20
N ASP A 154 -11.05 0.84 -8.34
CA ASP A 154 -10.96 -0.14 -9.43
C ASP A 154 -12.10 -1.17 -9.38
N LEU A 155 -12.38 -1.73 -8.20
CA LEU A 155 -13.45 -2.71 -8.04
C LEU A 155 -14.83 -2.11 -8.33
N LEU A 156 -15.09 -0.88 -7.84
CA LEU A 156 -16.31 -0.15 -8.18
C LEU A 156 -16.41 0.06 -9.70
N ALA A 157 -15.34 0.49 -10.38
CA ALA A 157 -15.37 0.70 -11.82
C ALA A 157 -15.63 -0.58 -12.64
N GLN A 158 -15.43 -1.77 -12.07
CA GLN A 158 -15.69 -3.06 -12.71
C GLN A 158 -17.11 -3.60 -12.46
N GLU A 159 -17.75 -3.18 -11.37
CA GLU A 159 -19.11 -3.59 -11.03
C GLU A 159 -20.14 -2.61 -11.61
N PRO A 160 -21.02 -3.02 -12.54
CA PRO A 160 -22.03 -2.12 -13.10
C PRO A 160 -23.05 -1.60 -12.07
N ASP A 161 -23.24 -2.32 -10.96
CA ASP A 161 -24.06 -1.92 -9.82
C ASP A 161 -23.18 -1.54 -8.62
N HIS A 162 -22.68 -0.29 -8.61
CA HIS A 162 -21.77 0.20 -7.57
C HIS A 162 -22.34 0.07 -6.14
N GLU A 163 -23.66 0.12 -5.97
CA GLU A 163 -24.30 0.02 -4.65
C GLU A 163 -24.24 -1.41 -4.10
N ARG A 164 -24.19 -2.43 -4.97
CA ARG A 164 -24.11 -3.84 -4.58
C ARG A 164 -22.88 -4.11 -3.73
N LEU A 165 -21.71 -3.66 -4.17
CA LEU A 165 -20.45 -3.94 -3.47
C LEU A 165 -20.40 -3.27 -2.09
N GLU A 166 -20.90 -2.03 -1.97
CA GLU A 166 -20.99 -1.36 -0.67
C GLU A 166 -21.99 -2.07 0.25
N GLN A 167 -23.15 -2.51 -0.25
CA GLN A 167 -24.13 -3.27 0.55
C GLN A 167 -23.58 -4.61 1.03
N VAL A 168 -22.91 -5.38 0.16
CA VAL A 168 -22.29 -6.65 0.57
C VAL A 168 -21.20 -6.41 1.59
N ALA A 169 -20.39 -5.36 1.42
CA ALA A 169 -19.38 -4.98 2.39
C ALA A 169 -19.99 -4.57 3.74
N GLU A 170 -21.11 -3.84 3.76
CA GLU A 170 -21.85 -3.51 4.99
C GLU A 170 -22.33 -4.79 5.70
N ILE A 171 -22.96 -5.71 4.96
CA ILE A 171 -23.42 -7.00 5.49
C ILE A 171 -22.24 -7.79 6.06
N TYR A 172 -21.12 -7.85 5.35
CA TYR A 172 -19.92 -8.54 5.82
C TYR A 172 -19.41 -7.95 7.14
N LEU A 173 -19.31 -6.62 7.23
CA LEU A 173 -18.87 -5.93 8.45
C LEU A 173 -19.84 -6.13 9.62
N GLU A 174 -21.14 -6.17 9.35
CA GLU A 174 -22.15 -6.51 10.37
C GLU A 174 -21.97 -7.95 10.86
N VAL A 175 -21.85 -8.92 9.95
CA VAL A 175 -21.68 -10.35 10.29
C VAL A 175 -20.37 -10.62 11.02
N GLU A 176 -19.26 -9.99 10.61
CA GLU A 176 -17.95 -10.15 11.25
C GLU A 176 -17.88 -9.39 12.59
N GLY A 177 -18.60 -8.27 12.71
CA GLY A 177 -18.78 -7.51 13.95
C GLY A 177 -19.65 -8.21 15.01
N LEU A 178 -20.47 -9.20 14.63
CA LEU A 178 -21.26 -10.06 15.51
C LEU A 178 -20.44 -11.22 16.15
N SER A 179 -19.11 -11.16 16.07
CA SER A 179 -18.11 -12.02 16.74
C SER A 179 -18.68 -13.04 17.75
N LEU A 180 -18.89 -14.29 17.28
CA LEU A 180 -18.89 -15.60 17.98
C LEU A 180 -19.68 -15.82 19.30
N ASP A 181 -19.85 -14.82 20.16
CA ASP A 181 -20.59 -14.91 21.42
C ASP A 181 -22.11 -14.99 21.20
N GLU A 182 -22.66 -14.33 20.18
CA GLU A 182 -24.12 -14.35 19.92
C GLU A 182 -24.58 -15.63 19.20
N ILE A 183 -23.74 -16.18 18.32
CA ILE A 183 -24.05 -17.43 17.58
C ILE A 183 -24.00 -18.64 18.52
N THR A 184 -23.18 -18.61 19.57
CA THR A 184 -23.09 -19.70 20.56
C THR A 184 -24.09 -19.55 21.71
N SER A 185 -24.78 -18.41 21.83
CA SER A 185 -25.79 -18.13 22.86
C SER A 185 -27.22 -18.49 22.42
N GLN A 186 -27.43 -18.85 21.14
CA GLN A 186 -28.73 -19.26 20.59
C GLN A 186 -28.78 -20.72 20.09
N LEU A 187 -27.78 -21.55 20.41
CA LEU A 187 -27.80 -23.01 20.24
C LEU A 187 -27.78 -23.71 21.59
#